data_AF-A0ABD1VU69-F1
#
_entry.id   AF-A0ABD1VU69-F1
#
_cell.length_a   1.000
_cell.length_b   1.000
_cell.length_c   1.000
_cell.angle_alpha   90.00
_cell.angle_beta   90.00
_cell.angle_gamma   90.00
#
_symmetry.space_group_name_H-M   'P 1'
#
loop_
_entity.id
_entity.type
_entity.pdbx_description
1 polymer ?
#
loop_
_entity_poly.entity_id
_entity_poly.type
_entity_poly.pdbx_seq_one_letter_code
_entity_poly.pdbx_strand_id
1 'polypeptide(L)'
;MNPSQENLDSDHFFDRLPDEIVLSVFNKLHDAKSLCLSMSACKRFYSIIPQVEEVFLHISRKKPPVKESESPRNFFKNLVAKALIKPFCFISQMVKFKSKKEDNDYDYYSYHVPNEILKPFEDIRALNLRLPCQKMGSKTGKEFNSMLKWKAEFGTQLHSCVMFGAKSCIEKSKNEEILRENEESLLDTEVIADGELKLRIVWTISCLIVASARHYLIQEIVKEHKLIDKIVVTDESDQGKLCMNREQIEEFRQFNSKESLLENRTKLPALRMKMWYLEKLELPDSGRTMEGATLVVIRAVGGGGEVVKGKSDSDLVADAFKGGREDKVVEEALRKLMTTKRCYTLEMNAF
;
A
#
# COMPACT_ATOMS: atom_id res chain seq x y z
N MET A 1 -21.05 66.57 6.84
CA MET A 1 -22.00 65.50 6.46
C MET A 1 -21.20 64.40 5.80
N ASN A 2 -21.21 63.19 6.39
CA ASN A 2 -20.84 61.93 5.75
C ASN A 2 -21.95 61.50 4.76
N PRO A 3 -21.61 60.68 3.77
CA PRO A 3 -21.89 59.24 3.89
C PRO A 3 -20.62 58.43 3.58
N SER A 4 -20.11 57.59 4.48
CA SER A 4 -20.63 56.26 4.82
C SER A 4 -20.81 55.35 3.61
N GLN A 5 -19.72 54.71 3.16
CA GLN A 5 -19.71 53.52 2.30
C GLN A 5 -18.25 53.10 2.10
N GLU A 6 -17.78 51.90 2.41
CA GLU A 6 -18.30 50.75 3.13
C GLU A 6 -17.00 50.03 3.51
N ASN A 7 -16.74 49.79 4.80
CA ASN A 7 -15.76 48.77 5.17
C ASN A 7 -16.34 47.45 4.63
N LEU A 8 -15.92 47.06 3.42
CA LEU A 8 -15.96 45.67 3.02
C LEU A 8 -14.91 44.98 3.90
N ASP A 9 -15.26 44.78 5.17
CA ASP A 9 -14.84 43.58 5.88
C ASP A 9 -15.22 42.46 4.93
N SER A 10 -14.24 41.97 4.19
CA SER A 10 -14.37 40.75 3.42
C SER A 10 -14.44 39.62 4.44
N ASP A 11 -15.55 39.57 5.18
CA ASP A 11 -15.95 38.46 6.03
C ASP A 11 -15.73 37.22 5.19
N HIS A 12 -14.68 36.46 5.54
CA HIS A 12 -14.43 35.25 4.81
C HIS A 12 -15.65 34.37 5.06
N PHE A 13 -16.28 33.86 3.98
CA PHE A 13 -17.51 33.08 4.11
C PHE A 13 -17.38 31.90 5.09
N PHE A 14 -16.15 31.41 5.30
CA PHE A 14 -15.83 30.44 6.33
C PHE A 14 -16.15 30.91 7.75
N ASP A 15 -15.93 32.18 8.09
CA ASP A 15 -16.17 32.75 9.42
C ASP A 15 -17.64 32.69 9.83
N ARG A 16 -18.55 32.56 8.86
CA ARG A 16 -20.00 32.42 9.09
C ARG A 16 -20.45 30.97 9.28
N LEU A 17 -19.61 30.00 8.94
CA LEU A 17 -19.94 28.58 9.08
C LEU A 17 -19.74 28.14 10.53
N PRO A 18 -20.56 27.24 11.09
CA PRO A 18 -20.26 26.53 12.33
C PRO A 18 -19.01 25.63 12.19
N ASP A 19 -18.31 25.37 13.28
CA ASP A 19 -17.08 24.57 13.29
C ASP A 19 -17.33 23.14 12.81
N GLU A 20 -18.50 22.56 13.08
CA GLU A 20 -18.89 21.23 12.64
C GLU A 20 -18.96 21.13 11.11
N ILE A 21 -19.42 22.20 10.46
CA ILE A 21 -19.49 22.27 8.99
C ILE A 21 -18.08 22.39 8.42
N VAL A 22 -17.24 23.22 9.03
CA VAL A 22 -15.84 23.37 8.62
C VAL A 22 -15.07 22.06 8.79
N LEU A 23 -15.28 21.35 9.89
CA LEU A 23 -14.74 20.01 10.12
C LEU A 23 -15.22 19.02 9.05
N SER A 24 -16.51 19.04 8.72
CA SER A 24 -17.07 18.20 7.65
C SER A 24 -16.39 18.43 6.30
N VAL A 25 -16.08 19.70 5.97
CA VAL A 25 -15.30 20.04 4.76
C VAL A 25 -13.90 19.44 4.82
N PHE A 26 -13.17 19.58 5.92
CA PHE A 26 -11.83 19.00 6.05
C PHE A 26 -11.83 17.46 6.05
N ASN A 27 -12.86 16.85 6.62
CA ASN A 27 -13.12 15.41 6.55
C ASN A 27 -13.38 14.91 5.12
N LYS A 28 -13.59 15.79 4.13
CA LYS A 28 -13.64 15.41 2.70
C LYS A 28 -12.33 15.61 1.96
N LEU A 29 -11.38 16.35 2.53
CA LEU A 29 -10.10 16.64 1.89
C LEU A 29 -9.17 15.42 1.96
N HIS A 30 -9.13 14.75 3.12
CA HIS A 30 -8.33 13.57 3.48
C HIS A 30 -6.81 13.70 3.32
N ASP A 31 -6.30 14.36 2.29
CA ASP A 31 -4.88 14.51 1.98
C ASP A 31 -4.13 15.26 3.09
N ALA A 32 -3.21 14.56 3.75
CA ALA A 32 -2.43 15.05 4.88
C ALA A 32 -1.69 16.35 4.54
N LYS A 33 -1.13 16.45 3.33
CA LYS A 33 -0.39 17.64 2.90
C LYS A 33 -1.32 18.85 2.80
N SER A 34 -2.47 18.70 2.18
CA SER A 34 -3.46 19.77 2.02
C SER A 34 -4.08 20.16 3.37
N LEU A 35 -4.28 19.21 4.28
CA LEU A 35 -4.71 19.47 5.65
C LEU A 35 -3.65 20.29 6.42
N CYS A 36 -2.37 19.88 6.39
CA CYS A 36 -1.30 20.64 7.03
C CYS A 36 -1.14 22.06 6.45
N LEU A 37 -1.31 22.23 5.14
CA LEU A 37 -1.34 23.55 4.50
C LEU A 37 -2.52 24.39 4.99
N SER A 38 -3.69 23.78 5.14
CA SER A 38 -4.90 24.44 5.64
C SER A 38 -4.76 24.87 7.11
N MET A 39 -4.07 24.09 7.95
CA MET A 39 -3.75 24.48 9.33
C MET A 39 -2.91 25.76 9.40
N SER A 40 -2.13 26.06 8.36
CA SER A 40 -1.30 27.27 8.31
C SER A 40 -2.05 28.50 7.84
N ALA A 41 -3.30 28.36 7.38
CA ALA A 41 -4.08 29.47 6.85
C ALA A 41 -4.65 30.38 7.95
N CYS A 42 -5.20 29.80 9.02
CA CYS A 42 -5.72 30.57 10.16
C CYS A 42 -5.78 29.74 11.46
N LYS A 43 -5.89 30.43 12.60
CA LYS A 43 -5.96 29.79 13.94
C LYS A 43 -7.16 28.84 14.08
N ARG A 44 -8.28 29.19 13.44
CA ARG A 44 -9.51 28.39 13.49
C ARG A 44 -9.35 27.05 12.78
N PHE A 45 -8.69 27.03 11.62
CA PHE A 45 -8.41 25.78 10.92
C PHE A 45 -7.39 24.94 11.69
N TYR A 46 -6.38 25.59 12.29
CA TYR A 46 -5.40 24.92 13.16
C TYR A 46 -6.06 24.17 14.33
N SER A 47 -7.15 24.68 14.91
CA SER A 47 -7.86 24.02 16.01
C SER A 47 -8.88 22.95 15.57
N ILE A 48 -9.41 23.06 14.35
CA ILE A 48 -10.44 22.13 13.84
C ILE A 48 -9.82 20.91 13.16
N ILE A 49 -8.80 21.09 12.31
CA ILE A 49 -8.20 20.02 11.50
C ILE A 49 -7.65 18.84 12.32
N PRO A 50 -7.13 18.99 13.56
CA PRO A 50 -6.72 17.85 14.38
C PRO A 50 -7.82 16.80 14.62
N GLN A 51 -9.09 17.20 14.49
CA GLN A 51 -10.27 16.34 14.73
C GLN A 51 -10.71 15.56 13.48
N VAL A 52 -9.96 15.62 12.37
CA VAL A 52 -10.31 14.85 11.18
C VAL A 52 -10.14 13.35 11.41
N GLU A 53 -11.11 12.59 10.92
CA GLU A 53 -11.20 11.16 11.22
C GLU A 53 -10.47 10.30 10.19
N GLU A 54 -10.26 10.79 8.96
CA GLU A 54 -9.61 10.04 7.89
C GLU A 54 -8.49 10.86 7.23
N VAL A 55 -7.29 10.26 7.21
CA VAL A 55 -6.09 10.88 6.65
C VAL A 55 -5.50 9.99 5.55
N PHE A 56 -5.17 10.60 4.42
CA PHE A 56 -4.41 10.01 3.33
C PHE A 56 -3.01 10.63 3.29
N LEU A 57 -1.99 9.81 3.47
CA LEU A 57 -0.59 10.22 3.46
C LEU A 57 0.16 9.57 2.31
N HIS A 58 0.63 10.38 1.36
CA HIS A 58 1.51 9.92 0.30
C HIS A 58 2.97 10.20 0.64
N ILE A 59 3.77 9.14 0.76
CA ILE A 59 5.21 9.23 0.98
C ILE A 59 5.90 9.30 -0.38
N SER A 60 6.49 10.46 -0.68
CA SER A 60 7.26 10.65 -1.91
C SER A 60 8.73 10.26 -1.71
N ARG A 61 9.34 9.63 -2.71
CA ARG A 61 10.80 9.44 -2.76
C ARG A 61 11.51 10.79 -2.81
N LYS A 62 12.46 11.04 -1.91
CA LYS A 62 13.45 12.11 -2.15
C LYS A 62 14.30 11.67 -3.34
N LYS A 63 14.30 12.47 -4.41
CA LYS A 63 15.35 12.35 -5.43
C LYS A 63 16.69 12.52 -4.71
N PRO A 64 17.68 11.63 -4.89
CA PRO A 64 19.02 11.93 -4.42
C PRO A 64 19.43 13.28 -5.03
N PRO A 65 20.14 14.14 -4.29
CA PRO A 65 20.61 15.40 -4.85
C PRO A 65 21.39 15.07 -6.11
N VAL A 66 20.88 15.53 -7.26
CA VAL A 66 21.61 15.46 -8.50
C VAL A 66 22.88 16.27 -8.25
N LYS A 67 24.04 15.63 -8.38
CA LYS A 67 25.30 16.37 -8.50
C LYS A 67 25.27 17.04 -9.88
N GLU A 68 24.49 18.10 -10.02
CA GLU A 68 24.51 18.96 -11.19
C GLU A 68 25.81 19.75 -11.14
N SER A 69 26.68 19.47 -12.10
CA SER A 69 27.78 20.33 -12.47
C SER A 69 27.25 21.73 -12.77
N GLU A 70 27.91 22.71 -12.18
CA GLU A 70 27.58 24.13 -12.17
C GLU A 70 27.30 24.68 -13.58
N SER A 71 26.20 25.42 -13.74
CA SER A 71 26.16 26.55 -14.67
C SER A 71 25.40 27.73 -14.05
N PRO A 72 26.00 28.93 -13.94
CA PRO A 72 25.44 30.03 -13.17
C PRO A 72 24.66 30.97 -14.09
N ARG A 73 23.40 30.67 -14.39
CA ARG A 73 22.45 31.65 -14.95
C ARG A 73 21.02 31.16 -14.75
N ASN A 74 20.44 31.44 -13.57
CA ASN A 74 18.98 31.58 -13.34
C ASN A 74 18.65 31.88 -11.86
N PHE A 75 19.50 32.62 -11.15
CA PHE A 75 19.35 32.83 -9.69
C PHE A 75 18.29 33.87 -9.25
N PHE A 76 17.62 34.58 -10.16
CA PHE A 76 16.71 35.68 -9.76
C PHE A 76 15.21 35.39 -9.86
N LYS A 77 14.77 34.22 -10.36
CA LYS A 77 13.32 33.90 -10.43
C LYS A 77 12.79 33.06 -9.26
N ASN A 78 13.65 32.56 -8.38
CA ASN A 78 13.25 31.70 -7.24
C ASN A 78 13.21 32.43 -5.88
N LEU A 79 13.28 33.77 -5.86
CA LEU A 79 13.32 34.51 -4.59
C LEU A 79 11.92 34.84 -4.05
N VAL A 80 10.91 34.97 -4.90
CA VAL A 80 9.52 35.24 -4.47
C VAL A 80 8.80 33.97 -3.98
N ALA A 81 9.13 32.79 -4.53
CA ALA A 81 8.61 31.51 -4.02
C ALA A 81 9.23 31.08 -2.66
N LYS A 82 10.36 31.69 -2.26
CA LYS A 82 11.03 31.40 -0.98
C LYS A 82 10.50 32.21 0.21
N ALA A 83 9.64 33.20 -0.03
CA ALA A 83 9.04 34.01 1.04
C ALA A 83 7.73 33.42 1.59
N LEU A 84 7.00 32.61 0.80
CA LEU A 84 5.70 32.04 1.19
C LEU A 84 5.75 30.59 1.68
N ILE A 85 6.92 29.96 1.72
CA ILE A 85 7.11 28.57 2.20
C ILE A 85 7.73 28.53 3.62
N LYS A 86 7.92 29.69 4.26
CA LYS A 86 8.53 29.83 5.59
C LYS A 86 7.50 29.81 6.73
N PRO A 87 6.67 28.76 6.81
CA PRO A 87 6.62 28.02 8.08
C PRO A 87 6.91 26.51 7.92
N PHE A 88 7.09 25.97 6.71
CA PHE A 88 7.26 24.53 6.47
C PHE A 88 8.71 24.01 6.55
N CYS A 89 9.69 24.87 6.83
CA CYS A 89 11.09 24.46 6.96
C CYS A 89 11.54 24.14 8.40
N PHE A 90 10.63 24.16 9.39
CA PHE A 90 11.00 23.88 10.78
C PHE A 90 11.01 22.40 11.18
N ILE A 91 10.43 21.50 10.37
CA ILE A 91 10.41 20.05 10.68
C ILE A 91 11.67 19.32 10.15
N SER A 92 12.62 20.00 9.50
CA SER A 92 13.84 19.35 8.97
C SER A 92 15.14 19.67 9.72
N GLN A 93 15.10 20.21 10.95
CA GLN A 93 16.33 20.60 11.67
C GLN A 93 16.49 20.10 13.12
N MET A 94 15.70 19.13 13.59
CA MET A 94 15.96 18.50 14.89
C MET A 94 15.85 16.98 14.85
N VAL A 95 16.77 16.29 14.15
CA VAL A 95 17.34 15.01 14.63
C VAL A 95 18.76 14.88 14.09
N LYS A 96 19.75 15.28 14.89
CA LYS A 96 21.11 14.74 14.80
C LYS A 96 21.10 13.41 15.54
N PHE A 97 21.01 12.30 14.84
CA PHE A 97 21.53 11.02 15.35
C PHE A 97 22.59 10.52 14.38
N LYS A 98 23.84 10.60 14.85
CA LYS A 98 24.95 9.87 14.28
C LYS A 98 24.68 8.38 14.50
N SER A 99 24.37 7.65 13.44
CA SER A 99 24.69 6.22 13.38
C SER A 99 25.71 6.02 12.27
N LYS A 100 26.74 5.23 12.57
CA LYS A 100 27.87 4.95 11.67
C LYS A 100 27.38 4.28 10.38
N LYS A 101 28.06 4.61 9.28
CA LYS A 101 27.98 3.94 7.99
C LYS A 101 28.26 2.43 8.14
N GLU A 102 27.26 1.63 7.82
CA GLU A 102 27.40 0.36 7.10
C GLU A 102 26.27 0.34 6.06
N ASP A 103 26.62 0.09 4.79
CA ASP A 103 25.67 -0.13 3.70
C ASP A 103 24.86 -1.41 4.00
N ASN A 104 23.78 -1.27 4.75
CA ASN A 104 22.75 -2.29 4.86
C ASN A 104 21.55 -1.82 4.01
N ASP A 105 21.26 -2.59 2.95
CA ASP A 105 20.14 -2.43 2.01
C ASP A 105 18.74 -2.57 2.67
N TYR A 106 18.69 -2.55 4.01
CA TYR A 106 17.50 -2.69 4.85
C TYR A 106 17.01 -1.35 5.43
N ASP A 107 17.60 -0.22 5.04
CA ASP A 107 17.18 1.13 5.48
C ASP A 107 15.88 1.62 4.78
N TYR A 108 14.93 0.69 4.57
CA TYR A 108 13.85 0.77 3.59
C TYR A 108 12.81 1.88 3.87
N TYR A 109 12.72 2.35 5.12
CA TYR A 109 11.83 3.44 5.54
C TYR A 109 12.49 4.47 6.46
N SER A 110 13.80 4.45 6.57
CA SER A 110 14.54 5.62 7.03
C SER A 110 14.26 6.74 6.03
N TYR A 111 14.01 7.95 6.53
CA TYR A 111 13.58 9.15 5.81
C TYR A 111 12.05 9.35 5.75
N HIS A 112 11.60 10.12 6.76
CA HIS A 112 10.24 10.56 7.11
C HIS A 112 9.48 9.52 7.94
N VAL A 113 9.60 9.63 9.27
CA VAL A 113 8.73 8.91 10.19
C VAL A 113 7.31 9.42 9.92
N PRO A 114 6.39 8.58 9.40
CA PRO A 114 5.01 9.01 9.13
C PRO A 114 4.39 9.67 10.36
N ASN A 115 4.77 9.20 11.54
CA ASN A 115 4.45 9.73 12.86
C ASN A 115 4.63 11.25 12.98
N GLU A 116 5.71 11.84 12.46
CA GLU A 116 5.93 13.29 12.58
C GLU A 116 4.91 14.10 11.76
N ILE A 117 4.47 13.55 10.63
CA ILE A 117 3.44 14.18 9.78
C ILE A 117 2.05 13.95 10.38
N LEU A 118 1.85 12.78 11.02
CA LEU A 118 0.57 12.40 11.59
C LEU A 118 0.32 13.03 12.97
N LYS A 119 1.36 13.45 13.68
CA LYS A 119 1.32 14.04 15.03
C LYS A 119 0.26 15.14 15.24
N PRO A 120 -0.02 16.06 14.29
CA PRO A 120 -1.04 17.09 14.48
C PRO A 120 -2.48 16.57 14.47
N PHE A 121 -2.71 15.33 14.06
CA PHE A 121 -4.05 14.73 13.96
C PHE A 121 -4.31 13.83 15.17
N GLU A 122 -5.29 14.20 15.98
CA GLU A 122 -5.59 13.55 17.25
C GLU A 122 -6.62 12.44 17.08
N ASP A 123 -7.65 12.69 16.26
CA ASP A 123 -8.84 11.84 16.16
C ASP A 123 -8.85 10.91 14.93
N ILE A 124 -7.67 10.57 14.38
CA ILE A 124 -7.59 9.67 13.22
C ILE A 124 -8.21 8.31 13.58
N ARG A 125 -9.25 7.94 12.84
CA ARG A 125 -9.88 6.60 12.84
C ARG A 125 -9.39 5.76 11.67
N ALA A 126 -9.31 6.36 10.48
CA ALA A 126 -8.88 5.69 9.25
C ALA A 126 -7.60 6.33 8.67
N LEU A 127 -6.57 5.52 8.46
CA LEU A 127 -5.32 5.95 7.83
C LEU A 127 -5.07 5.21 6.52
N ASN A 128 -4.87 5.97 5.45
CA ASN A 128 -4.46 5.46 4.15
C ASN A 128 -3.03 5.93 3.85
N LEU A 129 -2.09 5.00 3.73
CA LEU A 129 -0.69 5.28 3.44
C LEU A 129 -0.37 4.83 2.01
N ARG A 130 0.19 5.73 1.20
CA ARG A 130 0.70 5.42 -0.14
C ARG A 130 2.23 5.49 -0.10
N LEU A 131 2.88 4.34 -0.26
CA LEU A 131 4.33 4.18 -0.24
C LEU A 131 4.92 4.30 -1.65
N PRO A 132 6.15 4.82 -1.78
CA PRO A 132 6.81 4.88 -3.08
C PRO A 132 7.12 3.47 -3.58
N CYS A 133 6.92 3.23 -4.87
CA CYS A 133 7.24 1.92 -5.45
C CYS A 133 8.77 1.73 -5.47
N GLN A 134 9.27 0.64 -4.87
CA GLN A 134 10.58 0.13 -5.22
C GLN A 134 10.45 -0.56 -6.57
N LYS A 135 11.16 -0.11 -7.60
CA LYS A 135 11.27 -0.86 -8.86
C LYS A 135 12.02 -2.16 -8.55
N MET A 136 11.30 -3.22 -8.17
CA MET A 136 11.82 -4.58 -8.18
C MET A 136 11.83 -5.06 -9.62
N GLY A 137 12.91 -4.79 -10.36
CA GLY A 137 13.07 -5.35 -11.70
C GLY A 137 13.85 -4.48 -12.68
N SER A 138 15.07 -4.90 -12.92
CA SER A 138 15.98 -4.62 -14.04
C SER A 138 16.48 -3.19 -14.30
N LYS A 139 17.81 -3.04 -14.22
CA LYS A 139 18.58 -1.95 -14.84
C LYS A 139 18.57 -2.03 -16.38
N THR A 140 17.88 -3.02 -16.97
CA THR A 140 17.68 -3.12 -18.42
C THR A 140 16.26 -2.71 -18.75
N GLY A 141 16.11 -1.65 -19.55
CA GLY A 141 14.82 -1.02 -19.90
C GLY A 141 13.90 -1.85 -20.80
N LYS A 142 13.66 -3.12 -20.46
CA LYS A 142 12.54 -3.90 -21.01
C LYS A 142 11.44 -3.96 -19.96
N GLU A 143 10.32 -3.30 -20.24
CA GLU A 143 9.07 -3.51 -19.52
C GLU A 143 8.69 -4.98 -19.70
N PHE A 144 8.88 -5.79 -18.66
CA PHE A 144 8.25 -7.09 -18.63
C PHE A 144 6.77 -6.86 -18.35
N ASN A 145 5.88 -7.38 -19.20
CA ASN A 145 4.43 -7.47 -18.96
C ASN A 145 4.11 -8.44 -17.79
N SER A 146 5.03 -8.64 -16.86
CA SER A 146 4.83 -9.43 -15.66
C SER A 146 3.90 -8.65 -14.74
N MET A 147 2.79 -9.28 -14.38
CA MET A 147 1.82 -8.70 -13.46
C MET A 147 1.96 -9.45 -12.15
N LEU A 148 2.07 -8.72 -11.05
CA LEU A 148 2.04 -9.29 -9.71
C LEU A 148 1.19 -8.37 -8.86
N LYS A 149 0.19 -8.91 -8.17
CA LYS A 149 -0.64 -8.19 -7.21
C LYS A 149 -0.76 -8.99 -5.93
N TRP A 150 -0.77 -8.32 -4.79
CA TRP A 150 -0.95 -8.99 -3.51
C TRP A 150 -1.69 -8.15 -2.49
N LYS A 151 -2.41 -8.82 -1.59
CA LYS A 151 -3.02 -8.23 -0.41
C LYS A 151 -2.65 -9.05 0.81
N ALA A 152 -2.21 -8.39 1.87
CA ALA A 152 -1.96 -9.01 3.17
C ALA A 152 -2.80 -8.36 4.26
N GLU A 153 -3.30 -9.19 5.18
CA GLU A 153 -4.04 -8.79 6.37
C GLU A 153 -3.25 -9.20 7.60
N PHE A 154 -3.06 -8.25 8.53
CA PHE A 154 -2.27 -8.44 9.74
C PHE A 154 -3.10 -8.09 10.97
N GLY A 155 -2.92 -8.86 12.05
CA GLY A 155 -3.22 -8.45 13.42
C GLY A 155 -1.91 -8.19 14.15
N THR A 156 -1.62 -8.97 15.19
CA THR A 156 -0.28 -9.02 15.80
C THR A 156 0.76 -9.60 14.83
N GLN A 157 0.33 -10.62 14.09
CA GLN A 157 1.11 -11.35 13.10
C GLN A 157 0.30 -11.41 11.79
N LEU A 158 0.90 -12.00 10.74
CA LEU A 158 0.20 -12.20 9.47
C LEU A 158 -1.04 -13.11 9.69
N HIS A 159 -2.23 -12.62 9.34
CA HIS A 159 -3.46 -13.43 9.34
C HIS A 159 -3.65 -14.14 8.00
N SER A 160 -3.57 -13.38 6.90
CA SER A 160 -3.69 -13.91 5.55
C SER A 160 -2.91 -13.10 4.52
N CYS A 161 -2.50 -13.74 3.44
CA CYS A 161 -1.93 -13.07 2.27
C CYS A 161 -2.41 -13.75 1.00
N VAL A 162 -2.96 -12.97 0.06
CA VAL A 162 -3.40 -13.43 -1.26
C VAL A 162 -2.51 -12.78 -2.29
N MET A 163 -2.00 -13.59 -3.22
CA MET A 163 -1.10 -13.15 -4.27
C MET A 163 -1.57 -13.68 -5.61
N PHE A 164 -1.55 -12.84 -6.61
CA PHE A 164 -1.87 -13.20 -7.98
C PHE A 164 -0.77 -12.67 -8.90
N GLY A 165 -0.27 -13.50 -9.80
CA GLY A 165 0.69 -13.02 -10.77
C GLY A 165 0.78 -13.87 -12.03
N ALA A 166 1.29 -13.26 -13.09
CA ALA A 166 1.56 -13.89 -14.37
C ALA A 166 2.93 -13.44 -14.88
N LYS A 167 3.67 -14.35 -15.50
CA LYS A 167 5.02 -14.08 -16.04
C LYS A 167 4.93 -13.10 -17.21
N SER A 168 3.90 -13.25 -18.02
CA SER A 168 3.56 -12.34 -19.10
C SER A 168 2.03 -12.26 -19.24
N CYS A 169 1.56 -11.13 -19.73
CA CYS A 169 0.17 -10.92 -20.13
C CYS A 169 0.19 -10.27 -21.52
N ILE A 170 -0.41 -10.94 -22.50
CA ILE A 170 -0.36 -10.56 -23.91
C ILE A 170 -1.80 -10.38 -24.41
N GLU A 171 -2.05 -9.28 -25.11
CA GLU A 171 -3.34 -9.03 -25.77
C GLU A 171 -3.38 -9.78 -27.11
N LYS A 172 -4.41 -10.59 -27.35
CA LYS A 172 -4.59 -11.27 -28.62
C LYS A 172 -4.92 -10.20 -29.67
N SER A 173 -4.04 -10.01 -30.65
CA SER A 173 -4.34 -9.13 -31.78
C SER A 173 -5.37 -9.82 -32.69
N LYS A 174 -6.36 -9.06 -33.20
CA LYS A 174 -7.44 -9.58 -34.06
C LYS A 174 -6.96 -10.20 -35.40
N ASN A 175 -5.66 -10.17 -35.70
CA ASN A 175 -5.10 -10.67 -36.96
C ASN A 175 -4.49 -12.08 -36.87
N GLU A 176 -4.47 -12.73 -35.70
CA GLU A 176 -3.89 -14.08 -35.52
C GLU A 176 -4.93 -15.23 -35.54
N GLU A 177 -6.19 -14.96 -35.88
CA GLU A 177 -7.26 -15.97 -35.92
C GLU A 177 -7.16 -16.96 -37.11
N ILE A 178 -6.18 -16.85 -38.01
CA ILE A 178 -6.19 -17.66 -39.25
C ILE A 178 -5.30 -18.93 -39.20
N LEU A 179 -4.50 -19.20 -38.15
CA LEU A 179 -3.55 -20.33 -38.24
C LEU A 179 -3.41 -21.26 -37.02
N ARG A 180 -4.42 -21.42 -36.16
CA ARG A 180 -4.37 -22.47 -35.11
C ARG A 180 -5.72 -23.15 -34.86
N GLU A 181 -6.36 -23.63 -35.92
CA GLU A 181 -7.23 -24.81 -35.81
C GLU A 181 -6.36 -26.04 -36.07
N ASN A 182 -5.92 -26.68 -34.98
CA ASN A 182 -5.45 -28.06 -34.84
C ASN A 182 -4.30 -28.12 -33.83
N GLU A 183 -4.67 -28.14 -32.55
CA GLU A 183 -3.96 -28.89 -31.52
C GLU A 183 -4.94 -29.09 -30.36
N GLU A 184 -5.92 -29.97 -30.58
CA GLU A 184 -6.40 -30.80 -29.47
C GLU A 184 -5.18 -31.66 -29.05
N SER A 185 -4.45 -31.19 -28.04
CA SER A 185 -3.32 -31.92 -27.50
C SER A 185 -3.27 -31.77 -25.99
N LEU A 186 -3.82 -32.81 -25.34
CA LEU A 186 -3.26 -33.46 -24.17
C LEU A 186 -3.28 -32.63 -22.87
N LEU A 187 -4.31 -32.93 -22.07
CA LEU A 187 -4.28 -32.85 -20.61
C LEU A 187 -3.20 -33.80 -20.05
N ASP A 188 -1.93 -33.52 -20.32
CA ASP A 188 -0.81 -34.26 -19.77
C ASP A 188 -0.18 -33.47 -18.63
N THR A 189 -0.53 -33.87 -17.40
CA THR A 189 0.27 -33.78 -16.17
C THR A 189 1.33 -32.66 -16.10
N GLU A 190 0.93 -31.38 -16.17
CA GLU A 190 1.87 -30.25 -16.07
C GLU A 190 2.47 -30.14 -14.67
N VAL A 191 3.58 -30.82 -14.42
CA VAL A 191 4.44 -30.56 -13.26
C VAL A 191 5.13 -29.22 -13.52
N ILE A 192 5.02 -28.29 -12.57
CA ILE A 192 5.65 -26.97 -12.69
C ILE A 192 7.16 -27.17 -12.90
N ALA A 193 7.70 -26.67 -14.00
CA ALA A 193 9.13 -26.70 -14.28
C ALA A 193 9.92 -25.98 -13.16
N ASP A 194 11.11 -26.48 -12.82
CA ASP A 194 11.91 -25.97 -11.69
C ASP A 194 12.15 -24.45 -11.75
N GLY A 195 12.45 -23.92 -12.93
CA GLY A 195 12.64 -22.48 -13.14
C GLY A 195 11.38 -21.66 -12.89
N GLU A 196 10.21 -22.17 -13.29
CA GLU A 196 8.92 -21.55 -13.00
C GLU A 196 8.65 -21.62 -11.50
N LEU A 197 8.78 -22.78 -10.86
CA LEU A 197 8.57 -22.92 -9.42
C LEU A 197 9.45 -21.96 -8.62
N LYS A 198 10.74 -21.85 -8.98
CA LYS A 198 11.68 -20.90 -8.37
C LYS A 198 11.21 -19.46 -8.47
N LEU A 199 10.65 -19.04 -9.61
CA LEU A 199 10.09 -17.71 -9.79
C LEU A 199 8.93 -17.45 -8.82
N ARG A 200 8.03 -18.42 -8.61
CA ARG A 200 6.88 -18.29 -7.69
C ARG A 200 7.34 -18.23 -6.24
N ILE A 201 8.37 -19.01 -5.87
CA ILE A 201 9.00 -18.93 -4.56
C ILE A 201 9.57 -17.53 -4.33
N VAL A 202 10.31 -16.99 -5.29
CA VAL A 202 10.87 -15.63 -5.21
C VAL A 202 9.75 -14.59 -5.05
N TRP A 203 8.70 -14.64 -5.88
CA TRP A 203 7.56 -13.73 -5.75
C TRP A 203 6.92 -13.80 -4.36
N THR A 204 6.69 -15.02 -3.86
CA THR A 204 6.08 -15.27 -2.56
C THR A 204 6.91 -14.68 -1.43
N ILE A 205 8.20 -15.01 -1.37
CA ILE A 205 9.12 -14.49 -0.35
C ILE A 205 9.22 -12.96 -0.45
N SER A 206 9.37 -12.41 -1.65
CA SER A 206 9.45 -10.95 -1.84
C SER A 206 8.20 -10.23 -1.36
N CYS A 207 7.00 -10.73 -1.65
CA CYS A 207 5.77 -10.09 -1.19
C CYS A 207 5.61 -10.20 0.33
N LEU A 208 5.97 -11.33 0.93
CA LEU A 208 5.95 -11.48 2.40
C LEU A 208 6.95 -10.53 3.08
N ILE A 209 8.15 -10.36 2.54
CA ILE A 209 9.13 -9.39 3.07
C ILE A 209 8.56 -7.96 3.01
N VAL A 210 8.01 -7.56 1.86
CA VAL A 210 7.44 -6.21 1.71
C VAL A 210 6.21 -6.03 2.62
N ALA A 211 5.35 -7.05 2.74
CA ALA A 211 4.20 -7.04 3.64
C ALA A 211 4.63 -6.87 5.11
N SER A 212 5.60 -7.66 5.58
CA SER A 212 6.16 -7.55 6.93
C SER A 212 6.85 -6.20 7.18
N ALA A 213 7.56 -5.65 6.20
CA ALA A 213 8.16 -4.34 6.32
C ALA A 213 7.11 -3.22 6.48
N ARG A 214 5.99 -3.31 5.73
CA ARG A 214 4.85 -2.39 5.89
C ARG A 214 4.19 -2.57 7.26
N HIS A 215 4.01 -3.80 7.71
CA HIS A 215 3.46 -4.07 9.04
C HIS A 215 4.32 -3.41 10.12
N TYR A 216 5.64 -3.63 10.08
CA TYR A 216 6.60 -2.99 11.01
C TYR A 216 6.48 -1.46 11.03
N LEU A 217 6.35 -0.81 9.88
CA LEU A 217 6.11 0.64 9.80
C LEU A 217 4.81 1.07 10.51
N ILE A 218 3.74 0.28 10.33
CA ILE A 218 2.44 0.54 10.94
C ILE A 218 2.45 0.35 12.45
N GLN A 219 3.29 -0.55 12.99
CA GLN A 219 3.37 -0.82 14.43
C GLN A 219 3.63 0.45 15.24
N GLU A 220 4.55 1.31 14.78
CA GLU A 220 4.88 2.57 15.47
C GLU A 220 3.73 3.59 15.36
N ILE A 221 3.06 3.69 14.21
CA ILE A 221 1.92 4.58 14.01
C ILE A 221 0.76 4.20 14.95
N VAL A 222 0.44 2.91 15.05
CA VAL A 222 -0.65 2.40 15.91
C VAL A 222 -0.34 2.58 17.40
N LYS A 223 0.95 2.54 17.78
CA LYS A 223 1.38 2.81 19.15
C LYS A 223 1.12 4.26 19.54
N GLU A 224 1.38 5.21 18.64
CA GLU A 224 1.19 6.64 18.90
C GLU A 224 -0.28 7.07 18.79
N HIS A 225 -1.01 6.61 17.76
CA HIS A 225 -2.40 7.00 17.52
C HIS A 225 -3.39 5.94 18.02
N LYS A 226 -3.97 6.19 19.20
CA LYS A 226 -4.85 5.23 19.90
C LYS A 226 -6.26 5.09 19.32
N LEU A 227 -6.72 6.08 18.55
CA LEU A 227 -8.08 6.10 17.99
C LEU A 227 -8.19 5.40 16.63
N ILE A 228 -7.06 5.07 16.00
CA ILE A 228 -7.07 4.39 14.70
C ILE A 228 -7.74 3.01 14.85
N ASP A 229 -8.71 2.74 13.97
CA ASP A 229 -9.43 1.48 13.85
C ASP A 229 -9.38 0.90 12.43
N LYS A 230 -8.80 1.61 11.46
CA LYS A 230 -8.58 1.11 10.11
C LYS A 230 -7.29 1.64 9.51
N ILE A 231 -6.48 0.74 8.96
CA ILE A 231 -5.25 1.09 8.23
C ILE A 231 -5.21 0.38 6.89
N VAL A 232 -4.86 1.13 5.84
CA VAL A 232 -4.58 0.61 4.51
C VAL A 232 -3.25 1.17 4.01
N VAL A 233 -2.33 0.30 3.61
CA VAL A 233 -1.04 0.69 3.02
C VAL A 233 -0.94 0.15 1.60
N THR A 234 -0.83 1.03 0.62
CA THR A 234 -0.65 0.68 -0.80
C THR A 234 0.66 1.23 -1.32
N ASP A 235 1.18 0.69 -2.42
CA ASP A 235 2.28 1.32 -3.16
C ASP A 235 1.76 2.13 -4.36
N GLU A 236 2.59 3.04 -4.87
CA GLU A 236 2.31 3.87 -6.05
C GLU A 236 1.85 3.08 -7.29
N SER A 237 2.36 1.87 -7.48
CA SER A 237 2.01 0.98 -8.59
C SER A 237 0.71 0.19 -8.37
N ASP A 238 0.09 0.29 -7.20
CA ASP A 238 -1.06 -0.52 -6.80
C ASP A 238 -0.80 -2.03 -6.88
N GLN A 239 0.47 -2.41 -6.69
CA GLN A 239 0.93 -3.79 -6.75
C GLN A 239 0.59 -4.54 -5.46
N GLY A 240 0.83 -3.92 -4.32
CA GLY A 240 0.71 -4.51 -3.01
C GLY A 240 -0.19 -3.71 -2.10
N LYS A 241 -0.96 -4.40 -1.27
CA LYS A 241 -1.85 -3.79 -0.27
C LYS A 241 -1.70 -4.49 1.08
N LEU A 242 -1.44 -3.73 2.14
CA LEU A 242 -1.59 -4.20 3.52
C LEU A 242 -2.86 -3.58 4.11
N CYS A 243 -3.63 -4.36 4.85
CA CYS A 243 -4.82 -3.91 5.56
C CYS A 243 -4.82 -4.38 7.02
N MET A 244 -5.29 -3.53 7.91
CA MET A 244 -5.63 -3.87 9.29
C MET A 244 -6.99 -3.25 9.62
N ASN A 245 -7.93 -4.06 10.09
CA ASN A 245 -9.23 -3.61 10.58
C ASN A 245 -9.20 -3.37 12.10
N ARG A 246 -10.35 -2.99 12.66
CA ARG A 246 -10.47 -2.64 14.08
C ARG A 246 -10.05 -3.78 14.99
N GLU A 247 -10.58 -4.97 14.75
CA GLU A 247 -10.32 -6.18 15.54
C GLU A 247 -8.82 -6.54 15.52
N GLN A 248 -8.20 -6.47 14.34
CA GLN A 248 -6.78 -6.70 14.12
C GLN A 248 -5.88 -5.69 14.85
N ILE A 249 -6.28 -4.42 14.84
CA ILE A 249 -5.56 -3.35 15.55
C ILE A 249 -5.70 -3.51 17.07
N GLU A 250 -6.90 -3.87 17.54
CA GLU A 250 -7.15 -4.17 18.95
C GLU A 250 -6.33 -5.38 19.42
N GLU A 251 -6.28 -6.46 18.63
CA GLU A 251 -5.43 -7.63 18.86
C GLU A 251 -3.96 -7.22 19.02
N PHE A 252 -3.43 -6.44 18.08
CA PHE A 252 -2.05 -5.93 18.12
C PHE A 252 -1.77 -5.10 19.37
N ARG A 253 -2.69 -4.22 19.77
CA ARG A 253 -2.56 -3.37 20.97
C ARG A 253 -2.54 -4.22 22.25
N GLN A 254 -3.39 -5.25 22.34
CA GLN A 254 -3.43 -6.16 23.48
C GLN A 254 -2.13 -6.97 23.60
N PHE A 255 -1.57 -7.44 22.48
CA PHE A 255 -0.34 -8.21 22.48
C PHE A 255 0.87 -7.39 22.96
N ASN A 256 1.06 -6.17 22.45
CA ASN A 256 2.17 -5.31 22.87
C ASN A 256 2.12 -4.91 24.35
N SER A 257 0.95 -4.90 24.98
CA SER A 257 0.84 -4.64 26.42
C SER A 257 1.46 -5.74 27.29
N LYS A 258 1.68 -6.94 26.72
CA LYS A 258 2.14 -8.13 27.44
C LYS A 258 3.60 -8.52 27.17
N GLU A 259 4.21 -8.08 26.07
CA GLU A 259 5.55 -8.52 25.65
C GLU A 259 6.49 -7.32 25.41
N SER A 260 7.68 -7.32 26.04
CA SER A 260 8.64 -6.20 25.99
C SER A 260 9.50 -6.20 24.72
N LEU A 261 9.15 -5.32 23.79
CA LEU A 261 9.94 -4.57 22.79
C LEU A 261 11.43 -4.93 22.52
N LEU A 262 11.75 -6.08 21.91
CA LEU A 262 13.09 -6.28 21.33
C LEU A 262 13.15 -6.96 19.96
N GLU A 263 12.01 -7.30 19.36
CA GLU A 263 12.04 -7.95 18.06
C GLU A 263 11.87 -6.95 16.92
N ASN A 264 12.98 -6.66 16.24
CA ASN A 264 13.04 -5.77 15.08
C ASN A 264 12.33 -6.33 13.82
N ARG A 265 11.57 -7.43 13.95
CA ARG A 265 10.92 -8.13 12.83
C ARG A 265 9.55 -8.64 13.26
N THR A 266 8.60 -8.59 12.34
CA THR A 266 7.32 -9.27 12.50
C THR A 266 7.53 -10.78 12.40
N LYS A 267 7.23 -11.52 13.48
CA LYS A 267 7.20 -13.00 13.46
C LYS A 267 6.13 -13.49 12.49
N LEU A 268 6.43 -14.54 11.73
CA LEU A 268 5.42 -15.21 10.92
C LEU A 268 4.90 -16.44 11.69
N PRO A 269 3.57 -16.60 11.81
CA PRO A 269 3.00 -17.77 12.48
C PRO A 269 3.24 -19.02 11.64
N ALA A 270 2.80 -20.18 12.11
CA ALA A 270 2.65 -21.32 11.22
C ALA A 270 1.67 -20.93 10.10
N LEU A 271 2.00 -21.23 8.85
CA LEU A 271 1.23 -20.83 7.67
C LEU A 271 0.81 -22.04 6.86
N ARG A 272 -0.43 -22.02 6.39
CA ARG A 272 -0.91 -22.90 5.32
C ARG A 272 -1.00 -22.11 4.05
N MET A 273 -0.33 -22.60 3.02
CA MET A 273 -0.29 -22.02 1.70
C MET A 273 -0.98 -22.95 0.71
N LYS A 274 -1.85 -22.39 -0.13
CA LYS A 274 -2.46 -23.04 -1.28
C LYS A 274 -2.07 -22.30 -2.54
N MET A 275 -1.71 -23.01 -3.60
CA MET A 275 -1.31 -22.45 -4.87
C MET A 275 -2.02 -23.12 -6.04
N TRP A 276 -2.59 -22.30 -6.92
CA TRP A 276 -3.14 -22.70 -8.21
C TRP A 276 -2.24 -22.14 -9.32
N TYR A 277 -1.95 -22.98 -10.31
CA TYR A 277 -1.05 -22.65 -11.41
C TYR A 277 -1.62 -23.14 -12.73
N LEU A 278 -1.50 -22.33 -13.77
CA LEU A 278 -1.73 -22.70 -15.17
C LEU A 278 -0.61 -22.12 -16.03
N GLU A 279 0.03 -22.96 -16.84
CA GLU A 279 1.11 -22.52 -17.73
C GLU A 279 0.62 -21.53 -18.78
N LYS A 280 -0.59 -21.75 -19.32
CA LYS A 280 -1.24 -20.82 -20.22
C LYS A 280 -2.70 -20.65 -19.82
N LEU A 281 -3.11 -19.41 -19.56
CA LEU A 281 -4.47 -19.05 -19.18
C LEU A 281 -5.05 -18.09 -20.22
N GLU A 282 -6.00 -18.59 -21.00
CA GLU A 282 -6.73 -17.76 -21.94
C GLU A 282 -7.87 -17.02 -21.24
N LEU A 283 -8.04 -15.73 -21.55
CA LEU A 283 -9.04 -14.85 -21.00
C LEU A 283 -9.91 -14.27 -22.13
N PRO A 284 -10.95 -14.99 -22.58
CA PRO A 284 -11.83 -14.57 -23.67
C PRO A 284 -12.53 -13.24 -23.43
N ASP A 285 -12.98 -12.96 -22.20
CA ASP A 285 -13.78 -11.75 -21.93
C ASP A 285 -12.93 -10.48 -22.07
N SER A 286 -11.62 -10.61 -21.80
CA SER A 286 -10.64 -9.54 -21.94
C SER A 286 -9.78 -9.63 -23.22
N GLY A 287 -9.92 -10.69 -24.02
CA GLY A 287 -9.11 -10.92 -25.22
C GLY A 287 -7.62 -11.10 -24.93
N ARG A 288 -7.25 -11.57 -23.73
CA ARG A 288 -5.85 -11.69 -23.28
C ARG A 288 -5.44 -13.15 -23.07
N THR A 289 -4.13 -13.37 -23.10
CA THR A 289 -3.52 -14.65 -22.69
C THR A 289 -2.46 -14.35 -21.64
N MET A 290 -2.52 -15.07 -20.52
CA MET A 290 -1.52 -15.00 -19.46
C MET A 290 -0.65 -16.25 -19.49
N GLU A 291 0.66 -16.07 -19.43
CA GLU A 291 1.59 -17.18 -19.27
C GLU A 291 2.03 -17.28 -17.80
N GLY A 292 2.06 -18.51 -17.30
CA GLY A 292 2.45 -18.83 -15.94
C GLY A 292 1.58 -18.10 -14.90
N ALA A 293 0.27 -18.13 -15.09
CA ALA A 293 -0.69 -17.53 -14.17
C ALA A 293 -0.67 -18.30 -12.84
N THR A 294 -0.61 -17.59 -11.73
CA THR A 294 -0.51 -18.17 -10.39
C THR A 294 -1.33 -17.39 -9.40
N LEU A 295 -2.10 -18.13 -8.60
CA LEU A 295 -2.79 -17.64 -7.42
C LEU A 295 -2.21 -18.35 -6.20
N VAL A 296 -1.79 -17.60 -5.19
CA VAL A 296 -1.35 -18.11 -3.89
C VAL A 296 -2.24 -17.54 -2.80
N VAL A 297 -2.74 -18.40 -1.93
CA VAL A 297 -3.48 -18.03 -0.72
C VAL A 297 -2.75 -18.57 0.49
N ILE A 298 -2.34 -17.68 1.39
CA ILE A 298 -1.59 -17.96 2.61
C ILE A 298 -2.50 -17.62 3.79
N ARG A 299 -2.58 -18.50 4.78
CA ARG A 299 -3.34 -18.29 6.02
C ARG A 299 -2.55 -18.75 7.24
N ALA A 300 -2.69 -18.05 8.36
CA ALA A 300 -2.17 -18.52 9.64
C ALA A 300 -2.88 -19.81 10.10
N VAL A 301 -2.10 -20.70 10.72
CA VAL A 301 -2.56 -21.96 11.33
C VAL A 301 -2.50 -21.78 12.85
N GLY A 302 -3.65 -21.81 13.52
CA GLY A 302 -3.73 -21.89 14.99
C GLY A 302 -3.63 -20.57 15.77
N GLY A 303 -3.69 -19.40 15.13
CA GLY A 303 -3.70 -18.11 15.82
C GLY A 303 -5.07 -17.73 16.41
N GLY A 304 -5.35 -18.17 17.64
CA GLY A 304 -6.00 -17.39 18.71
C GLY A 304 -7.29 -16.57 18.48
N GLY A 305 -8.01 -16.76 17.38
CA GLY A 305 -9.38 -16.28 17.20
C GLY A 305 -10.30 -17.48 17.17
N GLU A 306 -11.30 -17.47 18.06
CA GLU A 306 -12.50 -18.28 17.95
C GLU A 306 -12.94 -18.35 16.48
N VAL A 307 -13.49 -19.49 16.05
CA VAL A 307 -13.95 -19.76 14.69
C VAL A 307 -15.00 -18.72 14.26
N VAL A 308 -14.57 -17.51 13.89
CA VAL A 308 -15.36 -16.54 13.17
C VAL A 308 -15.51 -17.15 11.80
N LYS A 309 -16.67 -17.79 11.55
CA LYS A 309 -17.11 -18.36 10.25
C LYS A 309 -16.08 -18.13 9.16
N GLY A 310 -15.09 -19.02 9.08
CA GLY A 310 -13.86 -18.73 8.34
C GLY A 310 -14.20 -18.39 6.90
N LYS A 311 -13.89 -17.17 6.47
CA LYS A 311 -14.05 -16.74 5.06
C LYS A 311 -13.49 -17.84 4.17
N SER A 312 -14.24 -18.27 3.16
CA SER A 312 -13.73 -19.28 2.22
C SER A 312 -12.52 -18.72 1.44
N ASP A 313 -11.72 -19.59 0.83
CA ASP A 313 -10.61 -19.11 -0.03
C ASP A 313 -11.14 -18.22 -1.16
N SER A 314 -12.35 -18.52 -1.67
CA SER A 314 -13.04 -17.70 -2.66
C SER A 314 -13.38 -16.32 -2.13
N ASP A 315 -13.87 -16.20 -0.89
CA ASP A 315 -14.23 -14.91 -0.31
C ASP A 315 -12.98 -14.04 -0.07
N LEU A 316 -11.88 -14.64 0.41
CA LEU A 316 -10.61 -13.92 0.59
C LEU A 316 -10.05 -13.42 -0.74
N VAL A 317 -10.08 -14.26 -1.78
CA VAL A 317 -9.60 -13.89 -3.11
C VAL A 317 -10.46 -12.79 -3.72
N ALA A 318 -11.79 -12.92 -3.61
CA ALA A 318 -12.72 -11.89 -4.07
C ALA A 318 -12.47 -10.57 -3.34
N ASP A 319 -12.34 -10.57 -2.00
CA ASP A 319 -12.05 -9.38 -1.19
C ASP A 319 -10.65 -8.81 -1.41
N ALA A 320 -9.71 -9.58 -1.98
CA ALA A 320 -8.34 -9.14 -2.18
C ALA A 320 -8.19 -8.13 -3.33
N PHE A 321 -9.01 -8.29 -4.38
CA PHE A 321 -8.81 -7.58 -5.65
C PHE A 321 -10.06 -6.82 -6.13
N LYS A 322 -10.90 -6.32 -5.20
CA LYS A 322 -12.03 -5.40 -5.53
C LYS A 322 -11.55 -3.95 -5.67
N GLY A 323 -12.05 -3.25 -6.69
CA GLY A 323 -12.03 -1.79 -6.86
C GLY A 323 -10.85 -1.15 -7.62
N GLY A 324 -9.94 -1.91 -8.23
CA GLY A 324 -8.84 -1.43 -9.08
C GLY A 324 -9.17 -1.25 -10.57
N ARG A 325 -8.27 -0.57 -11.30
CA ARG A 325 -8.46 -0.24 -12.73
C ARG A 325 -8.40 -1.44 -13.67
N GLU A 326 -7.63 -2.47 -13.32
CA GLU A 326 -7.46 -3.70 -14.13
C GLU A 326 -8.30 -4.87 -13.61
N ASP A 327 -9.28 -4.58 -12.75
CA ASP A 327 -10.02 -5.58 -12.00
C ASP A 327 -10.68 -6.62 -12.87
N LYS A 328 -11.24 -6.24 -14.01
CA LYS A 328 -11.98 -7.18 -14.86
C LYS A 328 -11.10 -8.32 -15.37
N VAL A 329 -9.85 -8.01 -15.75
CA VAL A 329 -8.90 -9.01 -16.27
C VAL A 329 -8.42 -9.91 -15.12
N VAL A 330 -8.12 -9.31 -13.97
CA VAL A 330 -7.68 -10.03 -12.77
C VAL A 330 -8.81 -10.93 -12.26
N GLU A 331 -10.04 -10.44 -12.18
CA GLU A 331 -11.23 -11.14 -11.72
C GLU A 331 -11.56 -12.33 -12.62
N GLU A 332 -11.53 -12.16 -13.95
CA GLU A 332 -11.69 -13.25 -14.90
C GLU A 332 -10.63 -14.34 -14.68
N ALA A 333 -9.36 -13.95 -14.52
CA ALA A 333 -8.26 -14.87 -14.30
C ALA A 333 -8.39 -15.64 -12.99
N LEU A 334 -8.73 -14.96 -11.90
CA LEU A 334 -8.95 -15.57 -10.58
C LEU A 334 -10.10 -16.57 -10.61
N ARG A 335 -11.22 -16.21 -11.25
CA ARG A 335 -12.36 -17.12 -11.43
C ARG A 335 -11.93 -18.41 -12.13
N LYS A 336 -11.16 -18.30 -13.22
CA LYS A 336 -10.66 -19.48 -13.95
C LYS A 336 -9.67 -20.31 -13.14
N LEU A 337 -8.71 -19.67 -12.47
CA LEU A 337 -7.73 -20.37 -11.63
C LEU A 337 -8.40 -21.14 -10.48
N MET A 338 -9.45 -20.57 -9.87
CA MET A 338 -10.18 -21.21 -8.78
C MET A 338 -11.07 -22.39 -9.23
N THR A 339 -11.43 -22.46 -10.52
CA THR A 339 -12.12 -23.64 -11.08
C THR A 339 -11.18 -24.82 -11.36
N THR A 340 -9.86 -24.60 -11.31
CA THR A 340 -8.87 -25.64 -11.55
C THR A 340 -8.87 -26.67 -10.41
N LYS A 341 -8.99 -27.96 -10.75
CA LYS A 341 -9.00 -29.06 -9.76
C LYS A 341 -7.67 -29.24 -9.02
N ARG A 342 -6.55 -28.83 -9.63
CA ARG A 342 -5.21 -29.00 -9.08
C ARG A 342 -4.81 -27.80 -8.23
N CYS A 343 -4.51 -28.08 -6.96
CA CYS A 343 -4.01 -27.11 -5.99
C CYS A 343 -2.82 -27.72 -5.26
N TYR A 344 -1.71 -26.99 -5.20
CA TYR A 344 -0.56 -27.37 -4.38
C TYR A 344 -0.78 -26.82 -2.98
N THR A 345 -0.51 -27.62 -1.95
CA THR A 345 -0.61 -27.19 -0.55
C THR A 345 0.74 -27.35 0.13
N LEU A 346 1.16 -26.33 0.86
CA LEU A 346 2.38 -26.32 1.67
C LEU A 346 2.01 -25.84 3.07
N GLU A 347 2.52 -26.54 4.09
CA GLU A 347 2.46 -26.07 5.48
C GLU A 347 3.86 -25.64 5.90
N MET A 348 3.95 -24.46 6.50
CA MET A 348 5.17 -23.87 7.02
C MET A 348 5.02 -23.73 8.53
N ASN A 349 6.02 -24.17 9.28
CA ASN A 349 6.08 -23.93 10.72
C ASN A 349 6.35 -22.43 11.00
N ALA A 350 6.07 -21.96 12.22
CA ALA A 350 6.34 -20.58 12.61
C ALA A 350 7.85 -20.27 12.56
N PHE A 351 8.22 -19.02 12.21
CA PHE A 351 9.62 -18.57 12.12
C PHE A 351 9.79 -17.07 12.36
#